data_AF-W2JWH6-F1
#
_entry.id   AF-W2JWH6-F1
#
_cell.length_a   1.000
_cell.length_b   1.000
_cell.length_c   1.000
_cell.angle_alpha   90.00
_cell.angle_beta   90.00
_cell.angle_gamma   90.00
#
_symmetry.space_group_name_H-M   'P 1'
#
loop_
_entity.id
_entity.type
_entity.pdbx_description
1 polymer ?
#
loop_
_entity_poly.entity_id
_entity_poly.type
_entity_poly.pdbx_seq_one_letter_code
_entity_poly.pdbx_strand_id
1 'polypeptide(L)' 'MQTVEDGVADLIAFGRDFISNPDLVERLRKDAKLTPYDPKTFYLQPDMPVEAGYTDYPFLGEEDKGVRSTGFVWES' A
#
# COMPACT_ATOMS: atom_id res chain seq x y z
N MET A 1 20.23 1.19 -2.91
CA MET A 1 19.40 0.26 -3.72
C MET A 1 20.38 -0.57 -4.54
N GLN A 2 20.91 -1.64 -3.95
CA GLN A 2 22.21 -2.22 -4.33
C GLN A 2 22.30 -2.62 -5.81
N THR A 3 21.23 -3.17 -6.39
CA THR A 3 21.16 -3.56 -7.81
C THR A 3 21.36 -2.40 -8.80
N VAL A 4 20.94 -1.18 -8.44
CA VAL A 4 21.13 0.01 -9.28
C VAL A 4 22.56 0.55 -9.14
N GLU A 5 23.08 0.55 -7.92
CA GLU A 5 24.47 0.96 -7.63
C GLU A 5 25.49 0.03 -8.30
N ASP A 6 25.17 -1.26 -8.39
CA ASP A 6 26.00 -2.28 -9.04
C ASP A 6 25.86 -2.27 -10.57
N GLY A 7 25.02 -1.40 -11.14
CA GLY A 7 24.78 -1.30 -12.60
C GLY A 7 24.04 -2.50 -13.20
N VAL A 8 23.37 -3.31 -12.36
CA VAL A 8 22.61 -4.49 -12.80
C VAL A 8 21.23 -4.11 -13.32
N ALA A 9 20.68 -2.97 -12.87
CA ALA A 9 19.42 -2.43 -13.37
C ALA A 9 19.41 -0.89 -13.31
N ASP A 10 18.80 -0.24 -14.30
CA ASP A 10 18.62 1.22 -14.28
C ASP A 10 17.40 1.66 -13.45
N LEU A 11 16.41 0.77 -13.30
CA LEU A 11 15.13 1.05 -12.65
C LEU A 11 14.63 -0.17 -11.87
N ILE A 12 13.93 0.08 -10.76
CA ILE A 12 13.24 -0.94 -9.96
C ILE A 12 11.75 -0.60 -9.92
N ALA A 13 10.91 -1.57 -10.29
CA ALA A 13 9.46 -1.44 -10.23
C ALA A 13 8.91 -2.05 -8.93
N PHE A 14 8.00 -1.33 -8.28
CA PHE A 14 7.29 -1.78 -7.08
C PHE A 14 5.81 -2.04 -7.39
N GLY A 15 5.32 -3.22 -7.01
CA GLY A 15 3.91 -3.60 -7.17
C GLY A 15 3.15 -3.49 -5.86
N ARG A 16 3.27 -4.53 -5.02
CA ARG A 16 2.47 -4.70 -3.80
C ARG A 16 2.60 -3.55 -2.82
N ASP A 17 3.81 -3.04 -2.61
CA ASP A 17 4.04 -1.92 -1.69
C ASP A 17 3.41 -0.62 -2.20
N PHE A 18 3.26 -0.46 -3.53
CA PHE A 18 2.61 0.71 -4.10
C PHE A 18 1.09 0.67 -3.95
N ILE A 19 0.49 -0.53 -3.81
CA ILE A 19 -0.96 -0.68 -3.54
C ILE A 19 -1.31 -0.07 -2.18
N SER A 20 -0.52 -0.35 -1.14
CA SER A 20 -0.81 0.12 0.22
C SER A 20 -0.15 1.44 0.60
N ASN A 21 0.75 1.95 -0.23
CA ASN A 21 1.49 3.20 0.01
C ASN A 21 1.37 4.09 -1.23
N PRO A 22 0.32 4.91 -1.35
CA PRO A 22 0.17 5.82 -2.50
C PRO A 22 1.33 6.82 -2.62
N ASP A 23 2.05 7.04 -1.52
CA ASP A 23 3.22 7.90 -1.37
C ASP A 23 4.53 7.13 -1.17
N LEU A 24 4.63 5.90 -1.70
CA LEU A 24 5.78 5.02 -1.51
C LEU A 24 7.13 5.71 -1.76
N VAL A 25 7.22 6.56 -2.79
CA VAL A 25 8.44 7.31 -3.12
C VAL A 25 8.89 8.20 -1.97
N GLU A 26 7.97 8.93 -1.34
CA GLU A 26 8.29 9.82 -0.22
C GLU A 26 8.64 9.02 1.04
N ARG A 27 7.99 7.87 1.25
CA ARG A 27 8.33 6.97 2.36
C ARG A 27 9.74 6.42 2.23
N LEU A 28 10.10 5.91 1.05
CA LEU A 28 11.45 5.42 0.78
C LEU A 28 12.49 6.53 0.93
N ARG A 29 12.19 7.75 0.47
CA ARG A 29 13.09 8.91 0.61
C ARG A 29 13.36 9.28 2.06
N LYS A 30 12.36 9.16 2.93
CA LYS A 30 12.41 9.54 4.35
C LYS A 30 12.73 8.37 5.29
N ASP A 31 12.97 7.17 4.75
CA ASP A 31 13.05 5.93 5.52
C ASP A 31 11.85 5.75 6.47
N ALA A 32 10.66 6.12 5.98
CA ALA A 32 9.43 6.06 6.75
C ALA A 32 8.80 4.67 6.70
N LYS A 33 8.08 4.31 7.75
CA LYS A 33 7.39 3.01 7.85
C LYS A 33 6.37 2.85 6.73
N LEU A 34 6.42 1.71 6.04
CA LEU A 34 5.43 1.33 5.04
C LEU A 34 4.16 0.80 5.70
N THR A 35 3.02 1.14 5.12
CA THR A 35 1.72 0.56 5.44
C THR A 35 1.69 -0.87 4.91
N PRO A 36 1.37 -1.88 5.74
CA PRO A 36 1.24 -3.25 5.28
C PRO A 36 0.08 -3.35 4.29
N TYR A 37 0.31 -4.07 3.20
CA TYR A 37 -0.75 -4.41 2.26
C TYR A 37 -1.61 -5.56 2.78
N ASP A 38 -2.87 -5.60 2.37
CA ASP A 38 -3.75 -6.75 2.58
C ASP A 38 -3.99 -7.50 1.27
N PRO A 39 -3.45 -8.73 1.10
CA PRO A 39 -3.66 -9.52 -0.10
C PRO A 39 -5.13 -9.86 -0.39
N LYS A 40 -6.00 -9.87 0.64
CA LYS A 40 -7.42 -10.19 0.48
C LYS A 40 -8.17 -9.11 -0.30
N THR A 41 -7.62 -7.89 -0.34
CA THR A 41 -8.24 -6.72 -0.96
C THR A 41 -7.68 -6.41 -2.35
N PHE A 42 -6.71 -7.18 -2.84
CA PHE A 42 -6.10 -6.94 -4.14
C PHE A 42 -7.09 -7.07 -5.30
N TYR A 43 -8.10 -7.91 -5.11
CA TYR A 43 -9.17 -8.11 -6.07
C TYR A 43 -10.49 -7.91 -5.34
N LEU A 44 -11.38 -7.17 -6.00
CA LEU A 44 -12.70 -6.86 -5.46
C LEU A 44 -13.44 -8.16 -5.11
N GLN A 45 -13.96 -8.24 -3.89
CA GLN A 45 -14.81 -9.34 -3.45
C GLN A 45 -16.30 -8.92 -3.51
N PRO A 46 -17.25 -9.86 -3.69
CA PRO A 46 -18.66 -9.55 -3.88
C PRO A 46 -19.27 -8.66 -2.79
N ASP A 47 -18.85 -8.85 -1.54
CA ASP A 47 -19.41 -8.15 -0.38
C ASP A 47 -18.54 -6.97 0.08
N MET A 48 -17.49 -6.61 -0.66
CA MET A 48 -16.51 -5.59 -0.29
C MET A 48 -16.86 -4.20 -0.84
N PRO A 49 -16.74 -3.11 -0.06
CA PRO A 49 -16.77 -1.74 -0.55
C PRO A 49 -15.69 -1.56 -1.62
N VAL A 50 -16.04 -0.88 -2.70
CA VAL A 50 -15.18 -0.77 -3.90
C VAL A 50 -13.88 -0.03 -3.62
N GLU A 51 -13.88 0.83 -2.60
CA GLU A 51 -12.75 1.64 -2.15
C GLU A 51 -11.77 0.86 -1.26
N ALA A 52 -12.23 -0.24 -0.65
CA ALA A 52 -11.53 -0.90 0.45
C ALA A 52 -10.27 -1.62 -0.03
N GLY A 53 -9.13 -1.24 0.53
CA GLY A 53 -7.82 -1.73 0.14
C GLY A 53 -7.41 -1.37 -1.30
N TYR A 54 -8.01 -0.32 -1.86
CA TYR A 54 -7.70 0.18 -3.21
C TYR A 54 -7.40 1.69 -3.20
N THR A 55 -8.37 2.51 -2.78
CA THR A 55 -8.22 3.98 -2.75
C THR A 55 -8.20 4.55 -1.34
N ASP A 56 -8.30 3.70 -0.32
CA ASP A 56 -8.55 4.10 1.06
C ASP A 56 -7.30 3.96 1.96
N TYR A 57 -6.13 3.73 1.37
CA TYR A 57 -4.85 3.78 2.09
C TYR A 57 -4.43 5.23 2.38
N PRO A 58 -3.99 5.55 3.62
CA PRO A 58 -3.61 6.90 4.00
C PRO A 58 -2.22 7.26 3.48
N PHE A 59 -2.02 8.54 3.21
CA PHE A 59 -0.69 9.10 2.99
C PHE A 59 0.10 9.20 4.30
N LEU A 60 1.42 9.35 4.21
CA LEU A 60 2.27 9.56 5.38
C LEU A 60 1.83 10.80 6.16
N GLY A 61 1.47 10.60 7.44
CA GLY A 61 1.03 11.66 8.33
C GLY A 61 -0.49 11.92 8.29
N GLU A 62 -1.22 11.22 7.43
CA GLU A 62 -2.68 11.25 7.46
C GLU A 62 -3.24 10.22 8.44
N GLU A 63 -4.41 10.56 9.00
CA GLU A 63 -5.21 9.62 9.77
C GLU A 63 -5.76 8.53 8.85
N ASP A 64 -5.70 7.28 9.32
CA ASP A 64 -6.26 6.14 8.61
C ASP A 64 -7.79 6.19 8.66
N LYS A 65 -8.40 6.70 7.61
CA LYS A 65 -9.87 6.77 7.44
C LYS A 65 -10.40 5.67 6.52
N GLY A 66 -9.56 4.73 6.13
CA GLY A 66 -9.96 3.66 5.24
C GLY A 66 -11.00 2.74 5.87
N VAL A 67 -11.70 1.96 5.05
CA VAL A 67 -12.73 1.01 5.53
C VAL A 67 -12.13 0.07 6.59
N ARG A 68 -10.84 -0.25 6.46
CA ARG A 68 -10.07 -1.05 7.42
C ARG A 68 -9.97 -0.45 8.83
N SER A 69 -10.08 0.87 9.00
CA SER A 69 -10.03 1.51 10.33
C SER A 69 -11.39 1.60 11.01
N THR A 70 -12.48 1.35 10.28
CA THR A 70 -13.87 1.48 10.79
C THR A 70 -14.32 0.30 11.67
N GLY A 71 -13.45 -0.67 11.94
CA GLY A 71 -13.81 -1.89 12.69
C GLY A 71 -14.72 -2.84 11.91
N PHE A 72 -14.88 -2.62 10.60
CA PHE A 72 -15.55 -3.55 9.73
C PHE A 72 -14.71 -4.83 9.62
N VAL A 73 -15.16 -5.91 10.28
CA VAL A 73 -14.54 -7.24 10.19
C VAL A 73 -15.39 -8.11 9.27
N TRP A 74 -14.81 -8.49 8.13
CA TRP A 74 -15.37 -9.46 7.22
C TRP A 74 -15.14 -10.87 7.81
N GLU A 75 -16.16 -11.46 8.45
CA GLU A 75 -16.15 -12.90 8.72
C GLU A 75 -16.33 -13.65 7.40
N SER A 76 -15.48 -14.64 7.17
CA SER A 76 -15.47 -15.52 5.99
C SER A 76 -16.41 -16.69 6.20
#